data_AF-A0A0T0M3Z1-F1
#
_entry.id   AF-A0A0T0M3Z1-F1
#
_cell.length_a   1.000
_cell.length_b   1.000
_cell.length_c   1.000
_cell.angle_alpha   90.00
_cell.angle_beta   90.00
_cell.angle_gamma   90.00
#
_symmetry.space_group_name_H-M   'P 1'
#
loop_
_entity.id
_entity.type
_entity.pdbx_description
1 polymer ?
#
loop_
_entity_poly.entity_id
_entity_poly.type
_entity_poly.pdbx_seq_one_letter_code
_entity_poly.pdbx_strand_id
1 'polypeptide(L)'
;MIKFFIFLGLTISFVPANAQSKIDSAKIISYEEQVMLRINFDTNIEDFVASYNSDAGNLQTRLTINNKTRTSFSVDYKMISAALSFAPDILPGNNDNNLKGESSYTDFVFRFFPNQFIQSFNYRNIKGFYVDNMADFFPDWQKGTDPYLQFPDLRIQTFGGSTSYVFNKDFSLKSIYYQREWQKESSGSLIPVLEYDLSYFSNRNDGLKSRERQYNLGLNLGYHYNWVIAEKINFAPYIFAGIGGKWSSYRTDFADGTKSDPEKDRYLTSKFGTGIHLGYNSRKFLFGAKLNVTSSFYKEDSSSEVINSNVFGLLYFGYRFPPPKVLKRNYDIIEKKIPVL
;
A
#
# COMPACT_ATOMS: atom_id res chain seq x y z
N MET A 1 -29.51 -52.53 4.78
CA MET A 1 -30.06 -51.19 5.09
C MET A 1 -30.05 -51.00 6.60
N ILE A 2 -29.04 -50.31 7.13
CA ILE A 2 -28.92 -50.02 8.56
C ILE A 2 -28.86 -48.49 8.68
N LYS A 3 -29.88 -47.90 9.29
CA LYS A 3 -29.93 -46.49 9.68
C LYS A 3 -29.63 -46.42 11.18
N PHE A 4 -28.50 -45.83 11.57
CA PHE A 4 -28.25 -45.40 12.94
C PHE A 4 -28.48 -43.89 13.02
N PHE A 5 -29.46 -43.47 13.81
CA PHE A 5 -29.63 -42.09 14.25
C PHE A 5 -28.98 -41.96 15.64
N ILE A 6 -28.03 -41.03 15.77
CA ILE A 6 -27.42 -40.63 17.04
C ILE A 6 -28.18 -39.39 17.52
N PHE A 7 -28.73 -39.44 18.73
CA PHE A 7 -29.33 -38.31 19.42
C PHE A 7 -28.34 -37.79 20.47
N LEU A 8 -27.83 -36.57 20.26
CA LEU A 8 -26.90 -35.88 21.16
C LEU A 8 -27.70 -34.98 22.11
N GLY A 9 -27.74 -35.34 23.39
CA GLY A 9 -28.31 -34.49 24.45
C GLY A 9 -27.27 -33.49 24.96
N LEU A 10 -27.55 -32.20 24.81
CA LEU A 10 -26.77 -31.10 25.38
C LEU A 10 -27.41 -30.68 26.71
N THR A 11 -26.71 -30.85 27.82
CA THR A 11 -27.06 -30.28 29.13
C THR A 11 -26.27 -28.98 29.34
N ILE A 12 -26.99 -27.86 29.47
CA ILE A 12 -26.43 -26.55 29.81
C ILE A 12 -26.61 -26.36 31.32
N SER A 13 -25.51 -26.33 32.06
CA SER A 13 -25.49 -25.91 33.46
C SER A 13 -25.08 -24.44 33.56
N PHE A 14 -25.98 -23.62 34.09
CA PHE A 14 -25.73 -22.21 34.43
C PHE A 14 -24.91 -22.12 35.73
N VAL A 15 -23.82 -21.36 35.70
CA VAL A 15 -23.09 -20.92 36.90
C VAL A 15 -23.25 -19.39 37.01
N PRO A 16 -23.72 -18.84 38.15
CA PRO A 16 -23.75 -17.40 38.35
C PRO A 16 -22.35 -16.92 38.76
N ALA A 17 -21.77 -15.99 37.99
CA ALA A 17 -20.51 -15.35 38.34
C ALA A 17 -20.78 -14.05 39.12
N ASN A 18 -20.26 -14.02 40.36
CA ASN A 18 -20.19 -12.85 41.22
C ASN A 18 -19.32 -11.75 40.62
N ALA A 19 -19.69 -10.50 40.93
CA ALA A 19 -18.99 -9.28 40.55
C ALA A 19 -17.54 -9.27 41.07
N GLN A 20 -16.57 -9.30 40.15
CA GLN A 20 -15.18 -8.93 40.40
C GLN A 20 -14.88 -7.60 39.72
N SER A 21 -14.09 -6.77 40.41
CA SER A 21 -13.53 -5.49 39.96
C SER A 21 -13.20 -5.48 38.47
N LYS A 22 -13.56 -4.41 37.74
CA LYS A 22 -13.13 -4.17 36.34
C LYS A 22 -11.60 -4.07 36.26
N ILE A 23 -10.95 -5.23 36.22
CA ILE A 23 -9.65 -5.43 35.59
C ILE A 23 -9.89 -5.09 34.11
N ASP A 24 -9.06 -4.23 33.53
CA ASP A 24 -9.15 -3.84 32.12
C ASP A 24 -8.82 -5.06 31.22
N SER A 25 -9.84 -5.90 31.01
CA SER A 25 -9.79 -7.18 30.31
C SER A 25 -9.64 -7.05 28.79
N ALA A 26 -9.72 -5.83 28.26
CA ALA A 26 -9.56 -5.59 26.83
C ALA A 26 -8.11 -5.84 26.44
N LYS A 27 -7.80 -6.82 25.59
CA LYS A 27 -6.43 -7.09 25.11
C LYS A 27 -5.85 -5.99 24.20
N ILE A 28 -6.72 -5.07 23.75
CA ILE A 28 -6.39 -3.99 22.82
C ILE A 28 -6.85 -2.66 23.43
N ILE A 29 -5.95 -1.67 23.44
CA ILE A 29 -6.23 -0.28 23.81
C ILE A 29 -6.53 0.51 22.53
N SER A 30 -7.65 1.23 22.49
CA SER A 30 -7.99 2.14 21.39
C SER A 30 -7.54 3.58 21.69
N TYR A 31 -7.07 4.29 20.66
CA TYR A 31 -6.74 5.72 20.70
C TYR A 31 -7.69 6.57 19.85
N GLU A 32 -8.85 6.04 19.47
CA GLU A 32 -9.81 6.69 18.54
C GLU A 32 -10.38 8.01 19.07
N GLU A 33 -10.39 8.20 20.39
CA GLU A 33 -10.80 9.45 21.04
C GLU A 33 -9.74 10.56 20.98
N GLN A 34 -8.55 10.28 20.46
CA GLN A 34 -7.47 11.26 20.27
C GLN A 34 -7.32 11.57 18.77
N VAL A 35 -6.90 12.80 18.49
CA VAL A 35 -6.36 13.14 17.16
C VAL A 35 -4.92 12.70 17.15
N MET A 36 -4.53 11.95 16.12
CA MET A 36 -3.15 11.59 15.84
C MET A 36 -2.69 12.29 14.58
N LEU A 37 -1.54 12.97 14.67
CA LEU A 37 -0.78 13.45 13.53
C LEU A 37 0.43 12.55 13.36
N ARG A 38 0.79 12.25 12.11
CA ARG A 38 1.94 11.42 11.80
C ARG A 38 2.67 11.94 10.57
N ILE A 39 3.99 11.92 10.63
CA ILE A 39 4.87 12.13 9.50
C ILE A 39 5.61 10.82 9.21
N ASN A 40 5.70 10.44 7.93
CA ASN A 40 6.46 9.30 7.47
C ASN A 40 7.51 9.75 6.44
N PHE A 41 8.64 9.05 6.43
CA PHE A 41 9.64 9.11 5.37
C PHE A 41 9.85 7.70 4.86
N ASP A 42 9.68 7.47 3.56
CA ASP A 42 9.82 6.14 2.99
C ASP A 42 10.42 6.15 1.59
N THR A 43 11.00 5.02 1.21
CA THR A 43 11.60 4.79 -0.11
C THR A 43 10.65 4.03 -1.03
N ASN A 44 9.34 3.97 -0.72
CA ASN A 44 8.37 3.24 -1.51
C ASN A 44 7.98 4.05 -2.74
N ILE A 45 8.87 4.00 -3.72
CA ILE A 45 8.71 4.64 -5.00
C ILE A 45 8.69 3.52 -6.02
N GLU A 46 7.60 3.46 -6.78
CA GLU A 46 7.38 2.36 -7.71
C GLU A 46 8.35 2.46 -8.89
N ASP A 47 9.16 1.41 -9.06
CA ASP A 47 9.84 1.12 -10.31
C ASP A 47 8.88 0.38 -11.25
N PHE A 48 8.86 0.79 -12.51
CA PHE A 48 8.13 0.11 -13.58
C PHE A 48 9.13 -0.63 -14.46
N VAL A 49 9.19 -1.96 -14.32
CA VAL A 49 10.05 -2.82 -15.13
C VAL A 49 9.23 -3.41 -16.26
N ALA A 50 9.61 -3.12 -17.51
CA ALA A 50 9.15 -3.83 -18.69
C ALA A 50 10.23 -4.84 -19.10
N SER A 51 9.88 -6.10 -19.33
CA SER A 51 10.83 -7.14 -19.76
C SER A 51 10.51 -7.56 -21.18
N TYR A 52 11.50 -7.48 -22.07
CA TYR A 52 11.39 -7.90 -23.47
C TYR A 52 12.38 -9.02 -23.74
N ASN A 53 11.87 -10.17 -24.17
CA ASN A 53 12.73 -11.27 -24.59
C ASN A 53 13.04 -11.12 -26.08
N SER A 54 14.32 -11.04 -26.39
CA SER A 54 14.84 -10.95 -27.77
C SER A 54 15.78 -12.11 -28.04
N ASP A 55 16.04 -12.42 -29.31
CA ASP A 55 17.00 -13.45 -29.72
C ASP A 55 18.44 -13.16 -29.25
N ALA A 56 18.73 -11.92 -28.84
CA ALA A 56 20.01 -11.48 -28.28
C ALA A 56 20.10 -11.59 -26.74
N GLY A 57 19.03 -12.06 -26.08
CA GLY A 57 18.91 -12.17 -24.62
C GLY A 57 17.70 -11.44 -24.05
N ASN A 58 17.50 -11.58 -22.74
CA ASN A 58 16.42 -10.90 -22.00
C ASN A 58 16.85 -9.44 -21.75
N LEU A 59 16.28 -8.49 -22.50
CA LEU A 59 16.46 -7.06 -22.27
C LEU A 59 15.34 -6.56 -21.36
N GLN A 60 15.69 -5.99 -20.21
CA GLN A 60 14.73 -5.35 -19.32
C GLN A 60 14.87 -3.84 -19.44
N THR A 61 13.76 -3.10 -19.54
CA THR A 61 13.73 -1.64 -19.44
C THR A 61 13.15 -1.26 -18.09
N ARG A 62 13.94 -0.61 -17.24
CA ARG A 62 13.51 -0.11 -15.93
C ARG A 62 13.20 1.37 -16.01
N LEU A 63 11.92 1.72 -16.01
CA LEU A 63 11.46 3.10 -15.86
C LEU A 63 11.28 3.43 -14.38
N THR A 64 11.87 4.53 -13.95
CA THR A 64 11.73 5.04 -12.58
C THR A 64 11.59 6.55 -12.58
N ILE A 65 11.30 7.12 -11.41
CA ILE A 65 11.22 8.57 -11.22
C ILE A 65 12.47 9.10 -10.51
N ASN A 66 12.76 10.38 -10.71
CA ASN A 66 13.85 11.10 -10.04
C ASN A 66 13.52 11.47 -8.59
N ASN A 67 12.57 10.77 -7.98
CA ASN A 67 12.30 10.85 -6.55
C ASN A 67 12.78 9.54 -5.91
N LYS A 68 13.57 9.63 -4.84
CA LYS A 68 14.05 8.48 -4.05
C LYS A 68 13.45 8.42 -2.65
N THR A 69 12.87 9.51 -2.15
CA THR A 69 12.25 9.54 -0.83
C THR A 69 10.94 10.31 -0.86
N ARG A 70 9.90 9.68 -0.31
CA ARG A 70 8.57 10.26 -0.13
C ARG A 70 8.38 10.69 1.31
N THR A 71 7.73 11.84 1.49
CA THR A 71 7.21 12.30 2.79
C THR A 71 5.71 12.15 2.80
N SER A 72 5.15 11.61 3.88
CA SER A 72 3.70 11.53 4.08
C SER A 72 3.29 12.22 5.37
N PHE A 73 2.22 13.00 5.33
CA PHE A 73 1.54 13.56 6.50
C PHE A 73 0.19 12.90 6.64
N SER A 74 -0.15 12.36 7.80
CA SER A 74 -1.47 11.82 8.10
C SER A 74 -2.12 12.45 9.31
N VAL A 75 -3.45 12.56 9.24
CA VAL A 75 -4.33 12.91 10.35
C VAL A 75 -5.33 11.79 10.54
N ASP A 76 -5.51 11.42 11.80
CA ASP A 76 -6.24 10.24 12.22
C ASP A 76 -7.14 10.65 13.39
N TYR A 77 -8.46 10.43 13.26
CA TYR A 77 -9.43 10.66 14.33
C TYR A 77 -10.59 9.67 14.21
N LYS A 78 -11.07 9.14 15.33
CA LYS A 78 -12.19 8.18 15.39
C LYS A 78 -11.97 6.94 14.52
N MET A 79 -12.72 6.74 13.44
CA MET A 79 -12.45 5.65 12.47
C MET A 79 -11.91 6.13 11.13
N ILE A 80 -11.57 7.41 11.01
CA ILE A 80 -11.18 8.05 9.75
C ILE A 80 -9.68 8.37 9.78
N SER A 81 -9.00 8.11 8.66
CA SER A 81 -7.61 8.54 8.40
C SER A 81 -7.53 9.20 7.04
N ALA A 82 -6.84 10.32 6.96
CA ALA A 82 -6.46 10.96 5.71
C ALA A 82 -4.95 11.17 5.68
N ALA A 83 -4.32 10.92 4.55
CA ALA A 83 -2.89 11.12 4.35
C ALA A 83 -2.62 11.77 3.00
N LEU A 84 -1.65 12.68 2.99
CA LEU A 84 -1.07 13.28 1.79
C LEU A 84 0.41 12.91 1.74
N SER A 85 0.84 12.35 0.62
CA SER A 85 2.24 12.03 0.37
C SER A 85 2.77 12.73 -0.87
N PHE A 86 4.00 13.20 -0.80
CA PHE A 86 4.71 13.87 -1.89
C PHE A 86 6.21 13.63 -1.79
N ALA A 87 6.96 13.91 -2.85
CA ALA A 87 8.41 13.80 -2.87
C ALA A 87 9.02 15.21 -3.01
N PRO A 88 9.44 15.84 -1.90
CA PRO A 88 9.99 17.19 -1.96
C PRO A 88 11.46 17.17 -2.43
N ASP A 89 11.83 18.11 -3.30
CA ASP A 89 13.16 18.23 -3.90
C ASP A 89 14.27 18.51 -2.88
N ILE A 90 13.92 19.04 -1.70
CA ILE A 90 14.88 19.29 -0.62
C ILE A 90 15.45 18.01 0.00
N LEU A 91 14.84 16.84 -0.24
CA LEU A 91 15.35 15.58 0.28
C LEU A 91 16.44 15.00 -0.64
N PRO A 92 17.54 14.47 -0.07
CA PRO A 92 18.60 13.85 -0.86
C PRO A 92 18.06 12.79 -1.82
N GLY A 93 18.47 12.89 -3.08
CA GLY A 93 18.07 11.95 -4.13
C GLY A 93 16.76 12.28 -4.84
N ASN A 94 16.10 13.40 -4.48
CA ASN A 94 14.93 13.93 -5.20
C ASN A 94 15.26 15.09 -6.18
N ASN A 95 16.54 15.41 -6.38
CA ASN A 95 16.98 16.68 -6.99
C ASN A 95 18.04 16.53 -8.09
N ASP A 96 18.24 15.33 -8.64
CA ASP A 96 19.22 15.06 -9.71
C ASP A 96 18.67 15.41 -11.10
N ASN A 97 18.07 16.60 -11.22
CA ASN A 97 17.27 17.00 -12.38
C ASN A 97 18.13 17.16 -13.64
N ASN A 98 19.42 17.49 -13.49
CA ASN A 98 20.33 17.70 -14.61
C ASN A 98 20.57 16.41 -15.42
N LEU A 99 20.65 15.26 -14.74
CA LEU A 99 20.90 13.98 -15.39
C LEU A 99 19.59 13.22 -15.68
N LYS A 100 18.62 13.28 -14.77
CA LYS A 100 17.43 12.41 -14.77
C LYS A 100 16.12 13.09 -15.13
N GLY A 101 16.13 14.41 -15.27
CA GLY A 101 14.94 15.21 -15.51
C GLY A 101 14.09 15.42 -14.26
N GLU A 102 13.05 16.23 -14.39
CA GLU A 102 12.13 16.54 -13.31
C GLU A 102 11.09 15.43 -13.13
N SER A 103 10.82 15.06 -11.88
CA SER A 103 9.75 14.13 -11.51
C SER A 103 8.85 14.73 -10.43
N SER A 104 7.58 14.37 -10.46
CA SER A 104 6.62 14.74 -9.43
C SER A 104 5.84 13.53 -8.95
N TYR A 105 5.57 13.52 -7.65
CA TYR A 105 4.81 12.48 -6.97
C TYR A 105 3.76 13.11 -6.06
N THR A 106 2.52 12.64 -6.14
CA THR A 106 1.48 12.96 -5.17
C THR A 106 0.58 11.77 -4.93
N ASP A 107 0.26 11.49 -3.68
CA ASP A 107 -0.66 10.41 -3.29
C ASP A 107 -1.57 10.88 -2.15
N PHE A 108 -2.87 10.81 -2.36
CA PHE A 108 -3.88 11.06 -1.36
C PHE A 108 -4.48 9.74 -0.93
N VAL A 109 -4.42 9.42 0.36
CA VAL A 109 -5.00 8.19 0.89
C VAL A 109 -6.04 8.50 1.94
N PHE A 110 -7.17 7.82 1.83
CA PHE A 110 -8.26 7.91 2.77
C PHE A 110 -8.61 6.51 3.28
N ARG A 111 -8.82 6.36 4.60
CA ARG A 111 -9.08 5.06 5.22
C ARG A 111 -10.20 5.12 6.24
N PHE A 112 -10.90 4.00 6.33
CA PHE A 112 -11.94 3.72 7.32
C PHE A 112 -11.65 2.43 8.08
N PHE A 113 -12.02 2.39 9.35
CA PHE A 113 -11.71 1.28 10.27
C PHE A 113 -12.94 0.66 10.97
N PRO A 114 -14.04 0.30 10.27
CA PRO A 114 -15.22 -0.24 10.93
C PRO A 114 -14.95 -1.65 11.47
N ASN A 115 -14.94 -1.80 12.80
CA ASN A 115 -14.70 -3.07 13.48
C ASN A 115 -13.39 -3.76 13.02
N GLN A 116 -13.49 -4.97 12.47
CA GLN A 116 -12.37 -5.77 11.96
C GLN A 116 -12.03 -5.46 10.49
N PHE A 117 -12.78 -4.57 9.84
CA PHE A 117 -12.50 -4.17 8.46
C PHE A 117 -11.56 -2.97 8.42
N ILE A 118 -10.72 -2.96 7.39
CA ILE A 118 -9.90 -1.81 7.02
C ILE A 118 -10.16 -1.55 5.54
N GLN A 119 -10.79 -0.42 5.26
CA GLN A 119 -11.03 0.04 3.90
C GLN A 119 -10.07 1.18 3.60
N SER A 120 -9.34 1.09 2.50
CA SER A 120 -8.48 2.17 2.00
C SER A 120 -8.86 2.54 0.58
N PHE A 121 -8.74 3.81 0.25
CA PHE A 121 -8.85 4.35 -1.09
C PHE A 121 -7.70 5.33 -1.30
N ASN A 122 -7.13 5.34 -2.50
CA ASN A 122 -6.10 6.31 -2.83
C ASN A 122 -6.22 6.84 -4.26
N TYR A 123 -5.74 8.07 -4.44
CA TYR A 123 -5.47 8.65 -5.74
C TYR A 123 -4.00 9.05 -5.78
N ARG A 124 -3.28 8.48 -6.74
CA ARG A 124 -1.86 8.72 -6.94
C ARG A 124 -1.61 9.28 -8.34
N ASN A 125 -0.73 10.25 -8.42
CA ASN A 125 -0.32 10.90 -9.65
C ASN A 125 1.21 11.01 -9.68
N ILE A 126 1.82 10.41 -10.69
CA ILE A 126 3.26 10.39 -10.91
C ILE A 126 3.53 10.94 -12.31
N LYS A 127 4.52 11.82 -12.46
CA LYS A 127 4.92 12.37 -13.76
C LYS A 127 6.43 12.51 -13.84
N GLY A 128 6.98 12.28 -15.03
CA GLY A 128 8.39 12.46 -15.35
C GLY A 128 9.20 11.25 -14.94
N PHE A 129 9.67 10.49 -15.93
CA PHE A 129 10.39 9.24 -15.73
C PHE A 129 11.71 9.25 -16.48
N TYR A 130 12.61 8.32 -16.15
CA TYR A 130 13.80 8.03 -16.92
C TYR A 130 14.09 6.52 -16.92
N VAL A 131 14.91 6.06 -17.86
CA VAL A 131 15.41 4.67 -17.90
C VAL A 131 16.57 4.53 -16.93
N ASP A 132 16.44 3.78 -15.84
CA ASP A 132 17.52 3.66 -14.84
C ASP A 132 18.71 2.82 -15.32
N ASN A 133 18.44 1.83 -16.18
CA ASN A 133 19.43 0.86 -16.64
C ASN A 133 19.96 1.16 -18.07
N MET A 134 20.31 2.42 -18.34
CA MET A 134 20.86 2.87 -19.64
C MET A 134 22.07 2.05 -20.11
N ALA A 135 22.92 1.61 -19.18
CA ALA A 135 24.12 0.83 -19.49
C ALA A 135 23.83 -0.50 -20.20
N ASP A 136 22.63 -1.06 -20.02
CA ASP A 136 22.22 -2.31 -20.67
C ASP A 136 21.95 -2.10 -22.18
N PHE A 137 21.67 -0.86 -22.59
CA PHE A 137 21.33 -0.48 -23.97
C PHE A 137 22.47 0.29 -24.66
N PHE A 138 23.28 1.03 -23.89
CA PHE A 138 24.32 1.92 -24.39
C PHE A 138 25.63 1.66 -23.63
N PRO A 139 26.51 0.76 -24.12
CA PRO A 139 27.74 0.38 -23.42
C PRO A 139 28.71 1.54 -23.12
N ASP A 140 28.69 2.57 -23.97
CA ASP A 140 29.53 3.76 -23.82
C ASP A 140 28.96 4.80 -22.84
N TRP A 141 27.72 4.62 -22.37
CA TRP A 141 27.06 5.54 -21.44
C TRP A 141 27.69 5.45 -20.04
N GLN A 142 28.08 6.60 -19.48
CA GLN A 142 28.73 6.71 -18.19
C GLN A 142 27.78 7.22 -17.10
N LYS A 143 27.49 6.34 -16.14
CA LYS A 143 26.64 6.66 -14.98
C LYS A 143 27.18 7.85 -14.20
N GLY A 144 26.31 8.83 -13.97
CA GLY A 144 26.63 10.04 -13.20
C GLY A 144 27.32 11.14 -14.01
N THR A 145 27.59 10.90 -15.30
CA THR A 145 28.17 11.89 -16.21
C THR A 145 27.23 12.16 -17.38
N ASP A 146 26.80 11.09 -18.06
CA ASP A 146 25.91 11.20 -19.22
C ASP A 146 24.44 11.30 -18.79
N PRO A 147 23.62 12.10 -19.50
CA PRO A 147 22.20 12.20 -19.21
C PRO A 147 21.49 10.87 -19.47
N TYR A 148 20.43 10.63 -18.70
CA TYR A 148 19.56 9.47 -18.88
C TYR A 148 18.56 9.71 -20.02
N LEU A 149 17.99 8.64 -20.58
CA LEU A 149 16.82 8.75 -21.45
C LEU A 149 15.59 9.11 -20.60
N GLN A 150 15.00 10.27 -20.88
CA GLN A 150 13.93 10.86 -20.07
C GLN A 150 12.58 10.82 -20.80
N PHE A 151 11.51 10.70 -20.02
CA PHE A 151 10.12 10.76 -20.45
C PHE A 151 9.37 11.80 -19.59
N PRO A 152 9.59 13.10 -19.83
CA PRO A 152 9.03 14.17 -19.01
C PRO A 152 7.50 14.22 -19.06
N ASP A 153 6.91 13.79 -20.18
CA ASP A 153 5.46 13.76 -20.38
C ASP A 153 4.79 12.44 -19.97
N LEU A 154 5.58 11.41 -19.62
CA LEU A 154 5.02 10.16 -19.11
C LEU A 154 4.40 10.44 -17.74
N ARG A 155 3.10 10.14 -17.66
CA ARG A 155 2.27 10.37 -16.48
C ARG A 155 1.44 9.14 -16.18
N ILE A 156 1.39 8.78 -14.91
CA ILE A 156 0.61 7.66 -14.38
C ILE A 156 -0.36 8.20 -13.34
N GLN A 157 -1.65 8.00 -13.55
CA GLN A 157 -2.71 8.33 -12.60
C GLN A 157 -3.40 7.06 -12.15
N THR A 158 -3.31 6.74 -10.86
CA THR A 158 -3.87 5.52 -10.28
C THR A 158 -4.96 5.87 -9.28
N PHE A 159 -6.12 5.23 -9.45
CA PHE A 159 -7.20 5.21 -8.46
C PHE A 159 -7.24 3.81 -7.87
N GLY A 160 -6.81 3.68 -6.62
CA GLY A 160 -6.67 2.39 -5.94
C GLY A 160 -7.57 2.25 -4.73
N GLY A 161 -7.74 1.02 -4.30
CA GLY A 161 -8.37 0.71 -3.02
C GLY A 161 -8.05 -0.69 -2.53
N SER A 162 -8.31 -0.90 -1.24
CA SER A 162 -8.15 -2.20 -0.61
C SER A 162 -9.15 -2.41 0.51
N THR A 163 -9.65 -3.63 0.63
CA THR A 163 -10.50 -4.08 1.73
C THR A 163 -9.82 -5.22 2.46
N SER A 164 -9.49 -5.04 3.73
CA SER A 164 -8.90 -6.08 4.58
C SER A 164 -9.88 -6.49 5.67
N TYR A 165 -9.84 -7.76 6.08
CA TYR A 165 -10.59 -8.27 7.24
C TYR A 165 -9.66 -8.94 8.24
N VAL A 166 -9.88 -8.68 9.53
CA VAL A 166 -9.11 -9.27 10.62
C VAL A 166 -9.89 -10.41 11.26
N PHE A 167 -9.47 -11.66 11.02
CA PHE A 167 -10.17 -12.85 11.56
C PHE A 167 -10.07 -12.97 13.09
N ASN A 168 -8.91 -12.70 13.68
CA ASN A 168 -8.70 -12.81 15.12
C ASN A 168 -8.99 -11.48 15.81
N LYS A 169 -10.02 -11.44 16.67
CA LYS A 169 -10.42 -10.24 17.43
C LYS A 169 -9.41 -9.80 18.48
N ASP A 170 -8.54 -10.71 18.93
CA ASP A 170 -7.47 -10.42 19.89
C ASP A 170 -6.22 -9.84 19.20
N PHE A 171 -6.23 -9.79 17.87
CA PHE A 171 -5.15 -9.21 17.06
C PHE A 171 -5.57 -7.85 16.50
N SER A 172 -4.66 -6.87 16.59
CA SER A 172 -4.87 -5.54 16.02
C SER A 172 -3.91 -5.27 14.88
N LEU A 173 -4.38 -5.44 13.63
CA LEU A 173 -3.66 -4.97 12.45
C LEU A 173 -3.47 -3.44 12.48
N LYS A 174 -4.44 -2.73 13.09
CA LYS A 174 -4.43 -1.28 13.25
C LYS A 174 -3.30 -0.79 14.16
N SER A 175 -2.85 -1.59 15.12
CA SER A 175 -1.71 -1.28 15.98
C SER A 175 -0.38 -1.27 15.22
N ILE A 176 -0.24 -2.14 14.21
CA ILE A 176 0.99 -2.37 13.46
C ILE A 176 1.12 -1.39 12.28
N TYR A 177 0.04 -1.19 11.52
CA TYR A 177 0.10 -0.37 10.31
C TYR A 177 -0.20 1.11 10.57
N TYR A 178 -1.12 1.39 11.49
CA TYR A 178 -1.71 2.70 11.66
C TYR A 178 -1.51 3.29 13.05
N GLN A 179 -0.98 2.50 14.01
CA GLN A 179 -0.76 2.89 15.40
C GLN A 179 -2.04 3.39 16.09
N ARG A 180 -3.25 3.15 15.57
CA ARG A 180 -4.50 3.66 16.16
C ARG A 180 -4.95 2.89 17.40
N GLU A 181 -4.39 1.71 17.57
CA GLU A 181 -4.62 0.81 18.68
C GLU A 181 -3.25 0.36 19.24
N TRP A 182 -3.25 -0.18 20.45
CA TRP A 182 -2.11 -0.87 21.04
C TRP A 182 -2.54 -2.25 21.53
N GLN A 183 -1.80 -3.28 21.12
CA GLN A 183 -2.04 -4.66 21.56
C GLN A 183 -1.21 -4.90 22.83
N LYS A 184 -1.85 -5.32 23.93
CA LYS A 184 -1.17 -5.56 25.22
C LYS A 184 -0.46 -6.92 25.29
N GLU A 185 -0.92 -7.88 24.49
CA GLU A 185 -0.42 -9.26 24.47
C GLU A 185 -0.03 -9.66 23.05
N SER A 186 0.92 -10.57 22.89
CA SER A 186 1.29 -11.06 21.55
C SER A 186 0.17 -11.88 20.91
N SER A 187 -0.11 -11.61 19.64
CA SER A 187 -1.22 -12.25 18.91
C SER A 187 -0.98 -12.12 17.41
N GLY A 188 -1.64 -12.96 16.63
CA GLY A 188 -1.57 -12.93 15.17
C GLY A 188 -2.93 -13.21 14.54
N SER A 189 -3.06 -12.87 13.26
CA SER A 189 -4.26 -13.14 12.47
C SER A 189 -3.91 -13.45 11.03
N LEU A 190 -4.75 -14.30 10.44
CA LEU A 190 -4.90 -14.36 9.00
C LEU A 190 -5.68 -13.11 8.54
N ILE A 191 -5.25 -12.50 7.45
CA ILE A 191 -5.75 -11.25 6.90
C ILE A 191 -5.97 -11.43 5.39
N PRO A 192 -7.21 -11.71 4.94
CA PRO A 192 -7.55 -11.59 3.53
C PRO A 192 -7.62 -10.10 3.15
N VAL A 193 -7.10 -9.79 1.96
CA VAL A 193 -7.11 -8.44 1.39
C VAL A 193 -7.56 -8.51 -0.06
N LEU A 194 -8.65 -7.83 -0.37
CA LEU A 194 -9.04 -7.51 -1.74
C LEU A 194 -8.33 -6.22 -2.13
N GLU A 195 -7.52 -6.24 -3.19
CA GLU A 195 -6.86 -5.06 -3.78
C GLU A 195 -7.42 -4.81 -5.17
N TYR A 196 -7.62 -3.54 -5.53
CA TYR A 196 -8.07 -3.16 -6.86
C TYR A 196 -7.53 -1.79 -7.23
N ASP A 197 -7.19 -1.60 -8.50
CA ASP A 197 -6.80 -0.30 -9.00
C ASP A 197 -7.16 -0.10 -10.47
N LEU A 198 -7.31 1.17 -10.83
CA LEU A 198 -7.48 1.65 -12.18
C LEU A 198 -6.39 2.68 -12.45
N SER A 199 -5.49 2.35 -13.35
CA SER A 199 -4.33 3.16 -13.71
C SER A 199 -4.44 3.67 -15.14
N TYR A 200 -4.17 4.95 -15.33
CA TYR A 200 -4.13 5.63 -16.62
C TYR A 200 -2.69 6.08 -16.89
N PHE A 201 -2.10 5.52 -17.93
CA PHE A 201 -0.80 5.92 -18.44
C PHE A 201 -1.04 6.83 -19.63
N SER A 202 -0.32 7.93 -19.69
CA SER A 202 -0.31 8.83 -20.83
C SER A 202 1.10 9.32 -21.06
N ASN A 203 1.53 9.33 -22.31
CA ASN A 203 2.80 9.91 -22.70
C ASN A 203 2.61 10.72 -23.99
N ARG A 204 3.57 11.61 -24.24
CA ARG A 204 3.73 12.29 -25.53
C ARG A 204 5.18 12.14 -25.97
N ASN A 205 5.38 11.59 -27.16
CA ASN A 205 6.69 11.49 -27.78
C ASN A 205 6.59 12.06 -29.20
N ASP A 206 7.45 13.03 -29.53
CA ASP A 206 7.45 13.73 -30.84
C ASP A 206 6.08 14.20 -31.33
N GLY A 207 5.24 14.68 -30.40
CA GLY A 207 3.88 15.15 -30.67
C GLY A 207 2.80 14.06 -30.70
N LEU A 208 3.18 12.80 -30.86
CA LEU A 208 2.28 11.64 -30.82
C LEU A 208 1.95 11.28 -29.38
N LYS A 209 0.66 11.01 -29.11
CA LYS A 209 0.20 10.62 -27.77
C LYS A 209 0.01 9.11 -27.71
N SER A 210 0.55 8.50 -26.65
CA SER A 210 0.20 7.13 -26.28
C SER A 210 -0.59 7.12 -24.98
N ARG A 211 -1.51 6.17 -24.87
CA ARG A 211 -2.38 6.02 -23.70
C ARG A 211 -2.56 4.54 -23.39
N GLU A 212 -2.46 4.22 -22.12
CA GLU A 212 -2.80 2.90 -21.61
C GLU A 212 -3.78 3.02 -20.45
N ARG A 213 -4.76 2.13 -20.41
CA ARG A 213 -5.62 1.95 -19.25
C ARG A 213 -5.40 0.55 -18.70
N GLN A 214 -4.98 0.47 -17.45
CA GLN A 214 -4.83 -0.78 -16.72
C GLN A 214 -5.87 -0.87 -15.62
N TYR A 215 -6.50 -2.05 -15.49
CA TYR A 215 -7.33 -2.40 -14.35
C TYR A 215 -6.73 -3.64 -13.71
N ASN A 216 -6.55 -3.63 -12.40
CA ASN A 216 -6.09 -4.79 -11.65
C ASN A 216 -7.08 -5.15 -10.55
N LEU A 217 -7.22 -6.44 -10.30
CA LEU A 217 -8.00 -6.99 -9.19
C LEU A 217 -7.22 -8.15 -8.59
N GLY A 218 -6.92 -8.09 -7.29
CA GLY A 218 -6.14 -9.09 -6.59
C GLY A 218 -6.79 -9.52 -5.27
N LEU A 219 -6.62 -10.78 -4.93
CA LEU A 219 -6.94 -11.34 -3.63
C LEU A 219 -5.65 -11.84 -2.99
N ASN A 220 -5.26 -11.21 -1.88
CA ASN A 220 -4.12 -11.60 -1.07
C ASN A 220 -4.59 -12.24 0.24
N LEU A 221 -3.79 -13.16 0.76
CA LEU A 221 -3.95 -13.76 2.06
C LEU A 221 -2.62 -13.68 2.80
N GLY A 222 -2.61 -12.92 3.90
CA GLY A 222 -1.43 -12.75 4.74
C GLY A 222 -1.62 -13.30 6.15
N TYR A 223 -0.55 -13.79 6.76
CA TYR A 223 -0.50 -13.99 8.21
C TYR A 223 0.39 -12.92 8.83
N HIS A 224 -0.17 -12.18 9.78
CA HIS A 224 0.54 -11.15 10.53
C HIS A 224 0.63 -11.57 11.97
N TYR A 225 1.80 -11.39 12.58
CA TYR A 225 2.00 -11.59 14.00
C TYR A 225 2.51 -10.30 14.62
N ASN A 226 2.00 -9.95 15.80
CA ASN A 226 2.43 -8.79 16.56
C ASN A 226 3.00 -9.27 17.89
N TRP A 227 4.33 -9.25 18.00
CA TRP A 227 5.04 -9.65 19.21
C TRP A 227 5.22 -8.44 20.11
N VAL A 228 4.56 -8.43 21.26
CA VAL A 228 4.73 -7.40 22.29
C VAL A 228 5.96 -7.77 23.11
N ILE A 229 7.10 -7.16 22.79
CA ILE A 229 8.40 -7.49 23.39
C ILE A 229 8.69 -6.68 24.66
N ALA A 230 8.04 -5.52 24.80
CA ALA A 230 8.01 -4.73 26.02
C ALA A 230 6.68 -3.95 26.07
N GLU A 231 6.36 -3.33 27.21
CA GLU A 231 5.08 -2.65 27.49
C GLU A 231 4.59 -1.73 26.35
N LYS A 232 5.52 -1.12 25.60
CA LYS A 232 5.24 -0.15 24.52
C LYS A 232 6.01 -0.44 23.24
N ILE A 233 6.69 -1.58 23.15
CA ILE A 233 7.54 -1.93 22.00
C ILE A 233 7.03 -3.21 21.37
N ASN A 234 6.83 -3.19 20.05
CA ASN A 234 6.41 -4.36 19.30
C ASN A 234 7.32 -4.67 18.12
N PHE A 235 7.46 -5.96 17.84
CA PHE A 235 8.08 -6.50 16.64
C PHE A 235 7.04 -7.33 15.89
N ALA A 236 6.72 -6.94 14.67
CA ALA A 236 5.60 -7.48 13.93
C ALA A 236 6.01 -7.95 12.53
N PRO A 237 6.43 -9.21 12.37
CA PRO A 237 6.67 -9.80 11.07
C PRO A 237 5.35 -10.20 10.41
N TYR A 238 5.34 -10.25 9.08
CA TYR A 238 4.24 -10.80 8.31
C TYR A 238 4.72 -11.40 7.00
N ILE A 239 3.89 -12.27 6.44
CA ILE A 239 4.07 -12.86 5.11
C ILE A 239 2.71 -12.94 4.44
N PHE A 240 2.66 -12.79 3.12
CA PHE A 240 1.45 -12.96 2.36
C PHE A 240 1.74 -13.51 0.97
N ALA A 241 0.73 -14.16 0.41
CA ALA A 241 0.68 -14.53 -0.99
C ALA A 241 -0.68 -14.14 -1.57
N GLY A 242 -0.76 -13.96 -2.88
CA GLY A 242 -2.00 -13.59 -3.53
C GLY A 242 -1.98 -13.87 -5.02
N ILE A 243 -3.16 -13.84 -5.60
CA ILE A 243 -3.41 -14.01 -7.02
C ILE A 243 -4.34 -12.90 -7.51
N GLY A 244 -4.27 -12.57 -8.79
CA GLY A 244 -5.10 -11.51 -9.34
C GLY A 244 -5.15 -11.52 -10.86
N GLY A 245 -5.98 -10.67 -11.43
CA GLY A 245 -6.03 -10.38 -12.85
C GLY A 245 -5.55 -8.97 -13.13
N LYS A 246 -4.83 -8.80 -14.24
CA LYS A 246 -4.48 -7.51 -14.86
C LYS A 246 -5.11 -7.45 -16.24
N TRP A 247 -5.76 -6.35 -16.55
CA TRP A 247 -6.34 -6.06 -17.87
C TRP A 247 -5.79 -4.73 -18.38
N SER A 248 -5.14 -4.73 -19.54
CA SER A 248 -4.61 -3.53 -20.19
C SER A 248 -5.43 -3.18 -21.42
N SER A 249 -5.39 -1.90 -21.80
CA SER A 249 -5.77 -1.47 -23.14
C SER A 249 -4.89 -0.32 -23.57
N TYR A 250 -4.10 -0.56 -24.61
CA TYR A 250 -3.13 0.39 -25.15
C TYR A 250 -3.61 0.97 -26.49
N ARG A 251 -3.34 2.26 -26.70
CA ARG A 251 -3.59 2.96 -27.98
C ARG A 251 -2.54 4.03 -28.22
N THR A 252 -2.24 4.27 -29.49
CA THR A 252 -1.39 5.38 -29.92
C THR A 252 -2.09 6.23 -30.99
N ASP A 253 -1.80 7.53 -30.98
CA ASP A 253 -2.13 8.44 -32.08
C ASP A 253 -1.08 8.27 -33.20
N PHE A 254 -1.49 8.38 -34.46
CA PHE A 254 -0.61 8.38 -35.63
C PHE A 254 -0.36 9.82 -36.13
N ALA A 255 0.64 9.99 -36.98
CA ALA A 255 1.04 11.31 -37.50
C ALA A 255 -0.05 12.00 -38.35
N ASP A 256 -0.96 11.23 -38.95
CA ASP A 256 -2.10 11.70 -39.71
C ASP A 256 -3.31 12.10 -38.84
N GLY A 257 -3.17 12.02 -37.50
CA GLY A 257 -4.22 12.32 -36.54
C GLY A 257 -5.23 11.20 -36.31
N THR A 258 -5.09 10.06 -37.00
CA THR A 258 -5.87 8.85 -36.72
C THR A 258 -5.33 8.12 -35.48
N LYS A 259 -6.07 7.13 -34.99
CA LYS A 259 -5.72 6.38 -33.77
C LYS A 259 -5.64 4.91 -34.08
N SER A 260 -4.66 4.22 -33.49
CA SER A 260 -4.59 2.77 -33.54
C SER A 260 -5.85 2.13 -32.96
N ASP A 261 -6.15 0.92 -33.42
CA ASP A 261 -7.06 0.05 -32.71
C ASP A 261 -6.52 -0.25 -31.30
N PRO A 262 -7.41 -0.47 -30.32
CA PRO A 262 -6.99 -0.83 -28.97
C PRO A 262 -6.41 -2.24 -28.92
N GLU A 263 -5.14 -2.31 -28.60
CA GLU A 263 -4.49 -3.53 -28.12
C GLU A 263 -4.98 -3.82 -26.70
N LYS A 264 -5.26 -5.09 -26.39
CA LYS A 264 -5.89 -5.49 -25.12
C LYS A 264 -5.28 -6.77 -24.62
N ASP A 265 -4.69 -6.71 -23.44
CA ASP A 265 -4.08 -7.89 -22.83
C ASP A 265 -4.73 -8.22 -21.49
N ARG A 266 -4.56 -9.48 -21.11
CA ARG A 266 -5.09 -10.05 -19.89
C ARG A 266 -4.07 -10.98 -19.29
N TYR A 267 -3.71 -10.73 -18.05
CA TYR A 267 -2.69 -11.51 -17.37
C TYR A 267 -3.23 -12.04 -16.05
N LEU A 268 -2.89 -13.30 -15.76
CA LEU A 268 -2.96 -13.83 -14.41
C LEU A 268 -1.71 -13.37 -13.66
N THR A 269 -1.91 -12.71 -12.54
CA THR A 269 -0.86 -12.19 -11.68
C THR A 269 -0.76 -13.02 -10.40
N SER A 270 0.45 -13.17 -9.89
CA SER A 270 0.71 -13.72 -8.56
C SER A 270 1.55 -12.72 -7.78
N LYS A 271 1.31 -12.61 -6.48
CA LYS A 271 1.99 -11.67 -5.60
C LYS A 271 2.46 -12.40 -4.35
N PHE A 272 3.66 -12.09 -3.90
CA PHE A 272 4.21 -12.56 -2.64
C PHE A 272 4.83 -11.37 -1.91
N GLY A 273 4.79 -11.38 -0.59
CA GLY A 273 5.54 -10.40 0.16
C GLY A 273 5.71 -10.76 1.61
N THR A 274 6.65 -10.08 2.23
CA THR A 274 7.00 -10.22 3.63
C THR A 274 7.45 -8.87 4.15
N GLY A 275 7.47 -8.73 5.47
CA GLY A 275 8.00 -7.52 6.07
C GLY A 275 8.06 -7.62 7.57
N ILE A 276 8.70 -6.61 8.15
CA ILE A 276 8.97 -6.54 9.57
C ILE A 276 8.72 -5.11 10.02
N HIS A 277 7.86 -4.94 11.01
CA HIS A 277 7.55 -3.63 11.59
C HIS A 277 8.02 -3.60 13.04
N LEU A 278 8.83 -2.61 13.38
CA LEU A 278 9.28 -2.31 14.74
C LEU A 278 8.65 -0.99 15.18
N GLY A 279 7.98 -0.97 16.32
CA GLY A 279 7.27 0.21 16.76
C GLY A 279 7.41 0.46 18.26
N TYR A 280 7.45 1.74 18.61
CA TYR A 280 7.14 2.25 19.94
C TYR A 280 5.78 2.96 19.90
N ASN A 281 4.88 2.61 20.80
CA ASN A 281 3.55 3.23 20.87
C ASN A 281 3.14 3.56 22.31
N SER A 282 2.89 4.84 22.58
CA SER A 282 2.42 5.34 23.88
C SER A 282 1.15 6.17 23.73
N ARG A 283 0.55 6.65 24.82
CA ARG A 283 -0.65 7.53 24.75
C ARG A 283 -0.42 8.87 24.03
N LYS A 284 0.82 9.36 23.93
CA LYS A 284 1.14 10.67 23.32
C LYS A 284 2.07 10.58 22.13
N PHE A 285 3.17 9.85 22.25
CA PHE A 285 4.18 9.74 21.21
C PHE A 285 4.23 8.33 20.64
N LEU A 286 4.49 8.24 19.35
CA LEU A 286 4.73 6.99 18.62
C LEU A 286 5.86 7.21 17.63
N PHE A 287 6.65 6.18 17.39
CA PHE A 287 7.63 6.18 16.32
C PHE A 287 8.03 4.75 15.99
N GLY A 288 8.62 4.54 14.82
CA GLY A 288 9.11 3.22 14.47
C GLY A 288 9.62 3.14 13.05
N ALA A 289 9.96 1.92 12.67
CA ALA A 289 10.52 1.57 11.38
C ALA A 289 9.78 0.38 10.78
N LYS A 290 9.69 0.34 9.45
CA LYS A 290 9.12 -0.77 8.70
C LYS A 290 10.06 -1.11 7.56
N LEU A 291 10.27 -2.40 7.35
CA LEU A 291 10.90 -2.94 6.16
C LEU A 291 9.88 -3.83 5.47
N ASN A 292 9.67 -3.63 4.18
CA ASN A 292 8.71 -4.40 3.40
C ASN A 292 9.40 -4.88 2.12
N VAL A 293 9.08 -6.12 1.74
CA VAL A 293 9.54 -6.77 0.51
C VAL A 293 8.30 -7.31 -0.18
N THR A 294 8.06 -6.90 -1.41
CA THR A 294 6.96 -7.40 -2.22
C THR A 294 7.46 -7.76 -3.60
N SER A 295 6.98 -8.87 -4.14
CA SER A 295 7.26 -9.29 -5.51
C SER A 295 5.95 -9.66 -6.20
N SER A 296 5.73 -9.13 -7.38
CA SER A 296 4.63 -9.50 -8.26
C SER A 296 5.17 -10.11 -9.53
N PHE A 297 4.46 -11.12 -10.03
CA PHE A 297 4.80 -11.91 -11.19
C PHE A 297 3.59 -12.01 -12.12
N TYR A 298 3.80 -11.85 -13.42
CA TYR A 298 2.85 -12.27 -14.45
C TYR A 298 3.58 -12.71 -15.72
N LYS A 299 2.97 -13.64 -16.47
CA LYS A 299 3.47 -14.06 -17.79
C LYS A 299 2.85 -13.18 -18.86
N GLU A 300 3.68 -12.58 -19.69
CA GLU A 300 3.23 -11.70 -20.78
C GLU A 300 2.92 -12.50 -22.04
N ASP A 301 3.77 -13.48 -22.37
CA ASP A 301 3.56 -14.47 -23.42
C ASP A 301 4.27 -15.81 -23.11
N SER A 302 4.34 -16.76 -24.06
CA SER A 302 5.00 -18.06 -23.86
C SER A 302 6.50 -17.97 -23.58
N SER A 303 7.12 -16.85 -23.94
CA SER A 303 8.53 -16.58 -23.82
C SER A 303 8.86 -15.49 -22.81
N SER A 304 7.98 -14.53 -22.52
CA SER A 304 8.23 -13.34 -21.68
C SER A 304 7.53 -13.40 -20.31
N GLU A 305 8.28 -13.06 -19.26
CA GLU A 305 7.81 -12.99 -17.88
C GLU A 305 8.18 -11.64 -17.26
N VAL A 306 7.25 -11.04 -16.53
CA VAL A 306 7.47 -9.77 -15.81
C VAL A 306 7.49 -10.05 -14.31
N ILE A 307 8.65 -9.76 -13.70
CA ILE A 307 8.84 -9.77 -12.25
C ILE A 307 9.09 -8.34 -11.80
N ASN A 308 8.22 -7.83 -10.94
CA ASN A 308 8.42 -6.55 -10.27
C ASN A 308 8.64 -6.80 -8.78
N SER A 309 9.83 -6.49 -8.29
CA SER A 309 10.20 -6.62 -6.89
C SER A 309 10.48 -5.24 -6.30
N ASN A 310 9.85 -4.94 -5.16
CA ASN A 310 9.98 -3.69 -4.45
C ASN A 310 10.41 -3.97 -3.00
N VAL A 311 11.49 -3.33 -2.58
CA VAL A 311 11.99 -3.34 -1.20
C VAL A 311 12.01 -1.91 -0.71
N PHE A 312 11.28 -1.61 0.37
CA PHE A 312 11.27 -0.26 0.90
C PHE A 312 11.28 -0.21 2.42
N GLY A 313 11.99 0.80 2.92
CA GLY A 313 12.00 1.21 4.31
C GLY A 313 11.03 2.36 4.55
N LEU A 314 10.43 2.41 5.74
CA LEU A 314 9.62 3.52 6.21
C LEU A 314 9.97 3.84 7.66
N LEU A 315 10.27 5.11 7.94
CA LEU A 315 10.35 5.67 9.27
C LEU A 315 9.09 6.51 9.54
N TYR A 316 8.56 6.43 10.75
CA TYR A 316 7.40 7.23 11.12
C TYR A 316 7.55 7.83 12.52
N PHE A 317 6.96 9.01 12.69
CA PHE A 317 6.87 9.72 13.96
C PHE A 317 5.47 10.29 14.08
N GLY A 318 4.86 10.18 15.25
CA GLY A 318 3.53 10.71 15.48
C GLY A 318 3.29 11.21 16.88
N TYR A 319 2.28 12.04 16.97
CA TYR A 319 1.86 12.72 18.18
C TYR A 319 0.33 12.68 18.31
N ARG A 320 -0.14 12.38 19.51
CA ARG A 320 -1.57 12.34 19.87
C ARG A 320 -1.93 13.44 20.84
N PHE A 321 -3.05 14.09 20.58
CA PHE A 321 -3.62 15.12 21.43
C PHE A 321 -5.15 15.03 21.48
N PRO A 322 -5.80 15.59 22.51
CA PRO A 322 -7.25 15.64 22.59
C PRO A 322 -7.86 16.42 21.41
N PRO A 323 -8.98 15.97 20.82
CA PRO A 323 -9.62 16.66 19.71
C PRO A 323 -10.09 18.06 20.10
N PRO A 324 -9.92 19.07 19.23
CA PRO A 324 -10.58 20.36 19.40
C PRO A 324 -12.11 20.19 19.42
N LYS A 325 -12.80 21.02 20.23
CA LYS A 325 -14.28 20.93 20.38
C LYS A 325 -15.03 20.99 19.05
N VAL A 326 -14.55 21.79 18.11
CA VAL A 326 -15.15 21.95 16.76
C VAL A 326 -15.07 20.65 15.97
N LEU A 327 -13.91 19.97 15.98
CA LEU A 327 -13.72 18.70 15.29
C LEU A 327 -14.65 17.62 15.86
N LYS A 328 -14.70 17.52 17.20
CA LYS A 328 -15.58 16.58 17.88
C LYS A 328 -17.05 16.83 17.52
N ARG A 329 -17.53 18.08 17.63
CA ARG A 329 -18.91 18.44 17.29
C ARG A 329 -19.27 18.09 15.84
N ASN A 330 -18.39 18.38 14.88
CA ASN A 330 -18.65 18.11 13.48
C ASN A 330 -18.70 16.61 13.19
N TYR A 331 -17.82 15.83 13.84
CA TYR A 331 -17.86 14.38 13.76
C TYR A 331 -19.19 13.83 14.28
N ASP A 332 -19.61 14.24 15.49
CA ASP A 332 -20.85 13.77 16.12
C ASP A 332 -22.10 14.08 15.25
N ILE A 333 -22.08 15.18 14.48
CA ILE A 333 -23.16 15.51 13.53
C ILE A 333 -23.19 14.55 12.34
N ILE A 334 -22.01 14.17 11.83
CA ILE A 334 -21.87 13.25 10.69
C ILE A 334 -22.25 11.82 11.12
N GLU A 335 -21.76 11.37 12.27
CA GLU A 335 -22.06 10.06 12.87
C GLU A 335 -23.57 9.86 13.06
N LYS A 336 -24.29 10.90 13.51
CA LYS A 336 -25.77 10.85 13.60
C LYS A 336 -26.48 10.61 12.27
N LYS A 337 -25.87 11.01 11.15
CA LYS A 337 -26.44 10.82 9.80
C LYS A 337 -25.99 9.50 9.17
N ILE A 338 -24.84 8.99 9.57
CA ILE A 338 -24.23 7.77 9.05
C ILE A 338 -23.81 6.92 10.25
N PRO A 339 -24.71 6.09 10.82
CA PRO A 339 -24.46 5.36 12.07
C PRO A 339 -23.36 4.29 12.01
N VAL A 340 -22.74 4.12 10.83
CA VAL A 340 -21.57 3.25 10.61
C VAL A 340 -20.27 4.01 10.89
N LEU A 341 -20.33 5.36 10.97
CA LEU A 341 -19.27 6.27 11.43
C LEU A 341 -19.29 6.44 12.95
#